data_AF-A0A9E0NED7-F1
#
_entry.id   AF-A0A9E0NED7-F1
#
_cell.length_a   1.000
_cell.length_b   1.000
_cell.length_c   1.000
_cell.angle_alpha   90.00
_cell.angle_beta   90.00
_cell.angle_gamma   90.00
#
_symmetry.space_group_name_H-M   'P 1'
#
loop_
_entity.id
_entity.type
_entity.pdbx_description
1 polymer ?
#
loop_
_entity_poly.entity_id
_entity_poly.type
_entity_poly.pdbx_seq_one_letter_code
_entity_poly.pdbx_strand_id
1 'polypeptide(L)'
;MSFDPYEHIEAYVENTLSGIDRQRFEDALESDPGLHIAIENLPKAKKLARSIIELETRKHLRAARPGTSWWIWLAAMAAMFVLTLGYFALHPGKAATPEQVFAALYIPPATVAMRSGSEPANVLDSAIHLFDAGQYANSELLVRRILDSDPSDARALRYLGHLALQKKDYLLATTTFQHVFALHREPLASEATYLLCMIDIIRGDLEQARDRHRYLVNSAHQPGKDKMALLANYLR
;
A
#
# COMPACT_ATOMS: atom_id res chain seq x y z
N MET A 1 -19.74 18.69 69.64
CA MET A 1 -18.30 18.95 69.40
C MET A 1 -17.94 20.22 70.13
N SER A 2 -16.87 20.21 70.92
CA SER A 2 -16.32 21.43 71.53
C SER A 2 -15.75 22.32 70.41
N PHE A 3 -15.99 23.62 70.46
CA PHE A 3 -15.38 24.57 69.53
C PHE A 3 -13.93 24.81 69.99
N ASP A 4 -12.95 24.43 69.16
CA ASP A 4 -11.54 24.72 69.40
C ASP A 4 -11.12 25.95 68.58
N PRO A 5 -10.87 27.10 69.21
CA PRO A 5 -10.50 28.31 68.48
C PRO A 5 -9.18 28.16 67.72
N TYR A 6 -8.24 27.30 68.14
CA TYR A 6 -6.94 27.17 67.47
C TYR A 6 -7.04 26.54 66.08
N GLU A 7 -7.99 25.61 65.88
CA GLU A 7 -8.23 24.99 64.57
C GLU A 7 -8.88 25.96 63.56
N HIS A 8 -9.45 27.06 64.04
CA HIS A 8 -10.21 28.02 63.25
C HIS A 8 -9.47 29.33 62.94
N ILE A 9 -8.22 29.48 63.42
CA ILE A 9 -7.40 30.69 63.23
C ILE A 9 -7.26 31.05 61.75
N GLU A 10 -6.99 30.08 60.89
CA GLU A 10 -6.78 30.31 59.46
C GLU A 10 -8.05 30.80 58.77
N ALA A 11 -9.17 30.14 59.03
CA ALA A 11 -10.46 30.52 58.47
C ALA A 11 -10.94 31.90 59.01
N TYR A 12 -10.57 32.27 60.24
CA TYR A 12 -10.88 33.59 60.81
C TYR A 12 -10.11 34.69 60.07
N VAL A 13 -8.80 34.50 59.91
CA VAL A 13 -7.91 35.45 59.20
C VAL A 13 -8.29 35.56 57.72
N GLU A 14 -8.75 34.48 57.10
CA GLU A 14 -9.20 34.45 55.70
C GLU A 14 -10.66 34.86 55.51
N ASN A 15 -11.35 35.24 56.59
CA ASN A 15 -12.75 35.69 56.58
C ASN A 15 -13.73 34.65 56.01
N THR A 16 -13.46 33.36 56.24
CA THR A 16 -14.26 32.22 55.76
C THR A 16 -15.08 31.54 56.87
N LEU A 17 -14.97 32.00 58.12
CA LEU A 17 -15.79 31.48 59.23
C LEU A 17 -17.29 31.82 59.07
N SER A 18 -18.13 30.88 59.51
CA SER A 18 -19.58 31.11 59.63
C SER A 18 -19.88 32.16 60.70
N GLY A 19 -21.00 32.87 60.59
CA GLY A 19 -21.34 33.96 61.53
C GLY A 19 -21.41 33.51 63.00
N ILE A 20 -21.93 32.31 63.27
CA ILE A 20 -22.03 31.75 64.63
C ILE A 20 -20.65 31.38 65.18
N ASP A 21 -19.81 30.75 64.35
CA ASP A 21 -18.48 30.32 64.78
C ASP A 21 -17.54 31.52 64.91
N ARG A 22 -17.74 32.57 64.09
CA ARG A 22 -16.97 33.81 64.18
C ARG A 22 -17.21 34.50 65.53
N GLN A 23 -18.47 34.56 65.97
CA GLN A 23 -18.80 35.15 67.25
C GLN A 23 -18.15 34.36 68.40
N ARG A 24 -18.21 33.02 68.37
CA ARG A 24 -17.51 32.17 69.36
C ARG A 24 -15.99 32.35 69.34
N PHE A 25 -15.42 32.57 68.16
CA PHE A 25 -14.00 32.85 68.00
C PHE A 25 -13.62 34.21 68.60
N GLU A 26 -14.45 35.24 68.38
CA GLU A 26 -14.26 36.58 68.94
C GLU A 26 -14.39 36.57 70.48
N ASP A 27 -15.36 35.83 71.03
CA ASP A 27 -15.51 35.63 72.48
C ASP A 27 -14.27 34.91 73.09
N ALA A 28 -13.73 33.92 72.37
CA ALA A 28 -12.49 33.23 72.76
C ALA A 28 -11.25 34.14 72.67
N LEU A 29 -11.26 35.09 71.72
CA LEU A 29 -10.17 36.04 71.51
C LEU A 29 -10.05 37.04 72.68
N GLU A 30 -11.19 37.45 73.26
CA GLU A 30 -11.21 38.32 74.44
C GLU A 30 -10.68 37.63 75.71
N SER A 31 -10.80 36.31 75.78
CA SER A 31 -10.47 35.52 76.98
C SER A 31 -9.14 34.79 76.92
N ASP A 32 -8.56 34.58 75.73
CA ASP A 32 -7.29 33.87 75.52
C ASP A 32 -6.22 34.74 74.83
N PRO A 33 -5.27 35.31 75.60
CA PRO A 33 -4.12 36.03 75.05
C PRO A 33 -3.24 35.18 74.10
N GLY A 34 -3.23 33.85 74.27
CA GLY A 34 -2.49 32.93 73.40
C GLY A 34 -3.04 32.91 71.97
N LEU A 35 -4.36 33.07 71.82
CA LEU A 35 -5.03 33.10 70.52
C LEU A 35 -4.62 34.34 69.71
N HIS A 36 -4.47 35.49 70.37
CA HIS A 36 -3.94 36.71 69.75
C HIS A 36 -2.52 36.52 69.19
N ILE A 37 -1.63 35.89 69.97
CA ILE A 37 -0.25 35.61 69.57
C ILE A 37 -0.21 34.64 68.38
N ALA A 38 -1.11 33.66 68.36
CA ALA A 38 -1.20 32.68 67.29
C ALA A 38 -1.66 33.33 65.97
N ILE A 39 -2.64 34.24 66.01
CA ILE A 39 -3.07 35.04 64.84
C ILE A 39 -1.93 35.93 64.33
N GLU A 40 -1.23 36.64 65.22
CA GLU A 40 -0.14 37.53 64.83
C GLU A 40 1.04 36.79 64.17
N ASN A 41 1.31 35.55 64.61
CA ASN A 41 2.42 34.75 64.10
C ASN A 41 2.06 33.88 62.89
N LEU A 42 0.77 33.68 62.59
CA LEU A 42 0.31 32.89 61.45
C LEU A 42 0.95 33.31 60.12
N PRO A 43 1.05 34.60 59.75
CA PRO A 43 1.66 35.01 58.48
C PRO A 43 3.16 34.66 58.41
N LYS A 44 3.88 34.75 59.53
CA LYS A 44 5.30 34.41 59.61
C LYS A 44 5.51 32.91 59.41
N ALA A 45 4.68 32.09 60.07
CA ALA A 45 4.69 30.64 59.92
C ALA A 45 4.36 30.20 58.47
N LYS A 46 3.32 30.77 57.86
CA LYS A 46 2.95 30.53 56.44
C LYS A 46 4.08 30.89 55.48
N LYS A 47 4.76 32.02 55.70
CA LYS A 47 5.90 32.45 54.88
C LYS A 47 7.08 31.48 54.98
N LEU A 48 7.40 31.01 56.18
CA LEU A 48 8.47 30.04 56.40
C LEU A 48 8.16 28.70 55.73
N ALA A 49 6.94 28.17 55.91
CA ALA A 49 6.51 26.92 55.28
C ALA A 49 6.60 26.97 53.75
N ARG A 50 6.14 28.07 53.12
CA ARG A 50 6.28 28.28 51.67
C ARG A 50 7.73 28.27 51.21
N SER A 51 8.63 28.92 51.96
CA SER A 51 10.05 28.97 51.60
C SER A 51 10.72 27.61 51.64
N ILE A 52 10.35 26.75 52.59
CA ILE A 52 10.88 25.37 52.70
C ILE A 52 10.38 24.51 51.54
N ILE A 53 9.07 24.58 51.24
CA ILE A 53 8.47 23.85 50.13
C ILE A 53 9.10 24.28 48.79
N GLU A 54 9.34 25.57 48.59
CA GLU A 54 9.99 26.11 47.39
C GLU A 54 11.45 25.62 47.24
N LEU A 55 12.19 25.56 48.35
CA LEU A 55 13.56 25.04 48.36
C LEU A 55 13.62 23.56 48.02
N GLU A 56 12.69 22.76 48.54
CA GLU A 56 12.63 21.31 48.32
C GLU A 56 12.15 20.98 46.90
N THR A 57 11.11 21.66 46.40
CA THR A 57 10.67 21.52 45.00
C THR A 57 11.77 21.90 44.01
N ARG A 58 12.54 22.96 44.28
CA ARG A 58 13.70 23.32 43.44
C ARG A 58 14.78 22.23 43.40
N LYS A 59 15.03 21.53 44.50
CA LYS A 59 15.99 20.41 44.53
C LYS A 59 15.50 19.23 43.69
N HIS A 60 14.22 18.86 43.83
CA HIS A 60 13.64 17.76 43.05
C HIS A 60 13.57 18.06 41.54
N LEU A 61 13.21 19.29 41.16
CA LEU A 61 13.16 19.70 39.74
C LEU A 61 14.55 19.74 39.07
N ARG A 62 15.61 20.06 39.83
CA ARG A 62 16.99 19.99 39.30
C ARG A 62 17.47 18.55 39.10
N ALA A 63 17.04 17.61 39.94
CA ALA A 63 17.37 16.19 39.80
C ALA A 63 16.59 15.50 38.65
N ALA A 64 15.42 16.05 38.27
CA ALA A 64 14.52 15.46 37.28
C ALA A 64 14.68 16.02 35.85
N ARG A 65 15.75 16.76 35.53
CA ARG A 65 16.02 17.13 34.13
C ARG A 65 16.66 15.96 33.38
N PRO A 66 15.94 15.24 32.49
CA PRO A 66 16.60 14.29 31.61
C PRO A 66 17.59 15.07 30.73
N GLY A 67 18.83 14.59 30.67
CA GLY A 67 19.88 15.24 29.89
C GLY A 67 19.43 15.44 28.45
N THR A 68 19.69 16.64 27.91
CA THR A 68 19.33 17.10 26.56
C THR A 68 19.70 16.09 25.45
N SER A 69 20.65 15.20 25.71
CA SER A 69 21.06 14.09 24.85
C SER A 69 19.93 13.12 24.50
N TRP A 70 19.07 12.72 25.45
CA TRP A 70 18.05 11.69 25.18
C TRP A 70 16.99 12.16 24.17
N TRP A 71 16.58 13.43 24.26
CA TRP A 71 15.61 14.01 23.32
C TRP A 71 16.17 14.15 21.90
N ILE A 72 17.48 14.42 21.77
CA ILE A 72 18.16 14.49 20.47
C ILE A 72 18.17 13.11 19.79
N TRP A 73 18.46 12.05 20.54
CA TRP A 73 18.41 10.67 20.02
C TRP A 73 16.99 10.25 19.62
N LEU A 74 15.99 10.62 20.42
CA LEU A 74 14.59 10.27 20.16
C LEU A 74 14.05 11.01 18.91
N ALA A 75 14.40 12.28 18.75
CA ALA A 75 14.09 13.04 17.53
C ALA A 75 14.78 12.49 16.29
N ALA A 76 16.05 12.08 16.40
CA ALA A 76 16.80 11.47 15.30
C ALA A 76 16.17 10.16 14.82
N MET A 77 15.74 9.28 15.74
CA MET A 77 15.05 8.04 15.37
C MET A 77 13.71 8.29 14.67
N ALA A 78 12.92 9.26 15.15
CA ALA A 78 11.67 9.63 14.51
C ALA A 78 11.89 10.15 13.08
N ALA A 79 12.88 11.03 12.88
CA ALA A 79 13.23 11.52 11.55
C ALA A 79 13.66 10.39 10.61
N MET A 80 14.46 9.45 11.10
CA MET A 80 14.92 8.30 10.31
C MET A 80 13.77 7.38 9.91
N PHE A 81 12.80 7.15 10.80
CA PHE A 81 11.59 6.37 10.50
C PHE A 81 10.70 7.07 9.46
N VAL A 82 10.54 8.40 9.55
CA VAL A 82 9.79 9.18 8.54
C VAL A 82 10.50 9.13 7.18
N LEU A 83 11.84 9.23 7.15
CA LEU A 83 12.61 9.15 5.93
C LEU A 83 12.53 7.75 5.28
N THR A 84 12.60 6.68 6.07
CA THR A 84 12.44 5.32 5.52
C THR A 84 11.02 5.09 5.02
N LEU A 85 9.99 5.50 5.78
CA LEU A 85 8.60 5.38 5.35
C LEU A 85 8.33 6.21 4.09
N GLY A 86 8.84 7.43 4.03
CA GLY A 86 8.76 8.31 2.87
C GLY A 86 9.51 7.75 1.66
N TYR A 87 10.69 7.17 1.86
CA TYR A 87 11.44 6.51 0.79
C TYR A 87 10.65 5.34 0.19
N PHE A 88 10.07 4.48 1.03
CA PHE A 88 9.23 3.36 0.56
C PHE A 88 7.94 3.83 -0.11
N ALA A 89 7.32 4.90 0.38
CA ALA A 89 6.12 5.49 -0.24
C ALA A 89 6.42 6.11 -1.62
N LEU A 90 7.61 6.69 -1.81
CA LEU A 90 8.04 7.31 -3.06
C LEU A 90 8.68 6.32 -4.04
N HIS A 91 9.09 5.15 -3.57
CA HIS A 91 9.63 4.06 -4.40
C HIS A 91 8.76 2.81 -4.29
N PRO A 92 7.47 2.87 -4.70
CA PRO A 92 6.73 1.64 -4.92
C PRO A 92 7.55 0.79 -5.89
N GLY A 93 7.83 -0.46 -5.52
CA GLY A 93 8.65 -1.36 -6.35
C GLY A 93 8.18 -1.25 -7.79
N LYS A 94 9.08 -0.91 -8.72
CA LYS A 94 8.73 -0.57 -10.11
C LYS A 94 7.88 -1.71 -10.67
N ALA A 95 6.57 -1.49 -10.77
CA ALA A 95 5.68 -2.41 -11.44
C ALA A 95 6.23 -2.60 -12.86
N ALA A 96 6.28 -3.86 -13.31
CA ALA A 96 6.82 -4.15 -14.62
C ALA A 96 6.04 -3.37 -15.68
N THR A 97 6.75 -2.71 -16.59
CA THR A 97 6.07 -1.97 -17.67
C THR A 97 5.38 -2.95 -18.63
N PRO A 98 4.34 -2.54 -19.36
CA PRO A 98 3.72 -3.33 -20.41
C PRO A 98 4.74 -3.98 -21.36
N GLU A 99 5.79 -3.25 -21.73
CA GLU A 99 6.88 -3.71 -22.58
C GLU A 99 7.70 -4.82 -21.92
N GLN A 100 7.98 -4.72 -20.62
CA GLN A 100 8.72 -5.75 -19.88
C GLN A 100 7.91 -7.03 -19.74
N VAL A 101 6.61 -6.91 -19.43
CA VAL A 101 5.68 -8.04 -19.36
C VAL A 101 5.61 -8.72 -20.73
N PHE A 102 5.39 -7.94 -21.79
CA PHE A 102 5.33 -8.46 -23.15
C PHE A 102 6.64 -9.16 -23.55
N ALA A 103 7.80 -8.53 -23.33
CA ALA A 103 9.09 -9.12 -23.67
C ALA A 103 9.37 -10.43 -22.91
N ALA A 104 8.94 -10.54 -21.66
CA ALA A 104 9.14 -11.74 -20.85
C ALA A 104 8.17 -12.88 -21.19
N LEU A 105 6.89 -12.55 -21.39
CA LEU A 105 5.82 -13.53 -21.50
C LEU A 105 5.45 -13.88 -22.94
N TYR A 106 5.59 -12.97 -23.91
CA TYR A 106 5.18 -13.23 -25.27
C TYR A 106 5.88 -14.46 -25.85
N ILE A 107 5.08 -15.30 -26.53
CA ILE A 107 5.53 -16.47 -27.28
C ILE A 107 5.04 -16.24 -28.72
N PRO A 108 5.94 -16.06 -29.70
CA PRO A 108 5.53 -15.99 -31.09
C PRO A 108 4.93 -17.33 -31.52
N PRO A 109 3.96 -17.32 -32.46
CA PRO A 109 3.36 -18.56 -32.94
C PRO A 109 4.44 -19.41 -33.61
N ALA A 110 4.38 -20.73 -33.42
CA ALA A 110 5.31 -21.65 -34.07
C ALA A 110 5.31 -21.42 -35.59
N THR A 111 6.49 -21.15 -36.15
CA THR A 111 6.68 -20.92 -37.58
C THR A 111 6.76 -22.25 -38.30
N VAL A 112 6.21 -22.33 -39.51
CA VAL A 112 6.54 -23.44 -40.41
C VAL A 112 7.96 -23.14 -40.86
N ALA A 113 8.94 -23.93 -40.40
CA ALA A 113 10.31 -23.85 -40.91
C ALA A 113 10.28 -24.24 -42.40
N MET A 114 9.97 -23.26 -43.23
CA MET A 114 9.99 -23.38 -44.67
C MET A 114 11.45 -23.62 -45.03
N ARG A 115 11.76 -24.76 -45.66
CA ARG A 115 13.11 -25.00 -46.20
C ARG A 115 13.41 -23.83 -47.12
N SER A 116 14.42 -23.04 -46.77
CA SER A 116 14.85 -21.86 -47.54
C SER A 116 14.90 -22.22 -49.03
N GLY A 117 13.96 -21.70 -49.82
CA GLY A 117 13.82 -21.98 -51.26
C GLY A 117 12.51 -22.61 -51.74
N SER A 118 11.58 -23.02 -50.89
CA SER A 118 10.23 -23.44 -51.35
C SER A 118 9.26 -22.25 -51.43
N GLU A 119 8.50 -22.13 -52.52
CA GLU A 119 7.38 -21.19 -52.65
C GLU A 119 6.26 -21.49 -51.61
N PRO A 120 5.52 -20.49 -51.10
CA PRO A 120 4.42 -20.73 -50.18
C PRO A 120 3.36 -21.63 -50.83
N ALA A 121 3.01 -22.73 -50.15
CA ALA A 121 2.06 -23.69 -50.70
C ALA A 121 0.62 -23.15 -50.72
N ASN A 122 0.30 -22.15 -49.90
CA ASN A 122 -1.00 -21.49 -49.86
C ASN A 122 -0.92 -20.04 -49.32
N VAL A 123 -2.05 -19.35 -49.31
CA VAL A 123 -2.19 -17.95 -48.85
C VAL A 123 -1.79 -17.79 -47.38
N LEU A 124 -2.12 -18.77 -46.53
CA LEU A 124 -1.77 -18.72 -45.12
C LEU A 124 -0.26 -18.84 -44.93
N ASP A 125 0.41 -19.75 -45.63
CA ASP A 125 1.87 -19.88 -45.57
C ASP A 125 2.59 -18.60 -46.03
N SER A 126 2.03 -17.90 -47.03
CA SER A 126 2.51 -16.57 -47.44
C SER A 126 2.36 -15.55 -46.31
N ALA A 127 1.21 -15.55 -45.64
CA ALA A 127 0.94 -14.65 -44.52
C ALA A 127 1.88 -14.92 -43.33
N ILE A 128 2.18 -16.19 -43.05
CA ILE A 128 3.12 -16.61 -42.01
C ILE A 128 4.53 -16.14 -42.36
N HIS A 129 4.98 -16.35 -43.59
CA HIS A 129 6.29 -15.87 -44.04
C HIS A 129 6.43 -14.34 -43.91
N LEU A 130 5.38 -13.59 -44.26
CA LEU A 130 5.36 -12.13 -44.08
C LEU A 130 5.37 -11.74 -42.59
N PHE A 131 4.69 -12.48 -41.73
CA PHE A 131 4.73 -12.26 -40.27
C PHE A 131 6.15 -12.45 -39.73
N ASP A 132 6.81 -13.54 -40.11
CA ASP A 132 8.17 -13.88 -39.69
C ASP A 132 9.21 -12.87 -40.20
N ALA A 133 8.98 -12.30 -41.38
CA ALA A 133 9.77 -11.22 -41.97
C ALA A 133 9.50 -9.83 -41.34
N GLY A 134 8.61 -9.73 -40.34
CA GLY A 134 8.22 -8.46 -39.73
C GLY A 134 7.33 -7.57 -40.60
N GLN A 135 6.87 -8.07 -41.75
CA GLN A 135 5.99 -7.35 -42.68
C GLN A 135 4.52 -7.46 -42.24
N TYR A 136 4.23 -6.98 -41.02
CA TYR A 136 2.93 -7.17 -40.36
C TYR A 136 1.74 -6.63 -41.16
N ALA A 137 1.89 -5.51 -41.86
CA ALA A 137 0.81 -4.95 -42.68
C ALA A 137 0.42 -5.88 -43.85
N ASN A 138 1.42 -6.42 -44.57
CA ASN A 138 1.18 -7.34 -45.68
C ASN A 138 0.63 -8.69 -45.19
N SER A 139 1.16 -9.20 -44.08
CA SER A 139 0.66 -10.41 -43.43
C SER A 139 -0.82 -10.26 -43.05
N GLU A 140 -1.19 -9.13 -42.43
CA GLU A 140 -2.57 -8.88 -42.02
C GLU A 140 -3.54 -8.84 -43.21
N LEU A 141 -3.16 -8.26 -44.35
CA LEU A 141 -3.99 -8.27 -45.56
C LEU A 141 -4.33 -9.69 -46.01
N LEU A 142 -3.35 -10.59 -46.01
CA LEU A 142 -3.56 -11.99 -46.40
C LEU A 142 -4.38 -12.76 -45.36
N VAL A 143 -4.11 -12.55 -44.06
CA VAL A 143 -4.88 -13.17 -42.97
C VAL A 143 -6.35 -12.73 -43.02
N ARG A 144 -6.61 -11.45 -43.23
CA ARG A 144 -7.99 -10.92 -43.34
C ARG A 144 -8.72 -11.52 -44.53
N ARG A 145 -8.07 -11.67 -45.68
CA ARG A 145 -8.67 -12.33 -46.85
C ARG A 145 -9.11 -13.77 -46.56
N ILE A 146 -8.33 -14.50 -45.77
CA ILE A 146 -8.71 -15.86 -45.33
C ILE A 146 -9.96 -15.78 -44.45
N LEU A 147 -9.98 -14.87 -43.48
CA LEU A 147 -11.09 -14.68 -42.55
C LEU A 147 -12.37 -14.13 -43.20
N ASP A 148 -12.25 -13.36 -44.28
CA ASP A 148 -13.39 -12.91 -45.08
C ASP A 148 -14.08 -14.10 -45.77
N SER A 149 -13.32 -15.17 -46.07
CA SER A 149 -13.83 -16.39 -46.71
C SER A 149 -14.28 -17.44 -45.68
N ASP A 150 -13.51 -17.62 -44.61
CA ASP A 150 -13.83 -18.48 -43.47
C ASP A 150 -13.53 -17.72 -42.16
N PRO A 151 -14.54 -17.06 -41.56
CA PRO A 151 -14.39 -16.34 -40.29
C PRO A 151 -13.99 -17.22 -39.10
N SER A 152 -14.08 -18.55 -39.24
CA SER A 152 -13.78 -19.53 -38.20
C SER A 152 -12.45 -20.26 -38.40
N ASP A 153 -11.64 -19.85 -39.38
CA ASP A 153 -10.31 -20.42 -39.59
C ASP A 153 -9.43 -20.13 -38.37
N ALA A 154 -9.25 -21.16 -37.54
CA ALA A 154 -8.54 -21.07 -36.27
C ALA A 154 -7.07 -20.64 -36.44
N ARG A 155 -6.42 -21.00 -37.56
CA ARG A 155 -5.02 -20.63 -37.81
C ARG A 155 -4.94 -19.17 -38.22
N ALA A 156 -5.82 -18.72 -39.11
CA ALA A 156 -5.89 -17.32 -39.51
C ALA A 156 -6.24 -16.41 -38.33
N LEU A 157 -7.22 -16.79 -37.50
CA LEU A 157 -7.55 -16.09 -36.26
C LEU A 157 -6.35 -16.02 -35.31
N ARG A 158 -5.63 -17.14 -35.14
CA ARG A 158 -4.39 -17.15 -34.34
C ARG A 158 -3.42 -16.07 -34.83
N TYR A 159 -3.10 -16.05 -36.13
CA TYR A 159 -2.15 -15.07 -36.67
C TYR A 159 -2.65 -13.63 -36.60
N LEU A 160 -3.95 -13.38 -36.77
CA LEU A 160 -4.54 -12.05 -36.57
C LEU A 160 -4.32 -11.57 -35.12
N GLY A 161 -4.51 -12.45 -34.14
CA GLY A 161 -4.25 -12.14 -32.73
C GLY A 161 -2.79 -11.76 -32.46
N HIS A 162 -1.84 -12.51 -33.04
CA HIS A 162 -0.41 -12.16 -32.91
C HIS A 162 -0.05 -10.87 -33.64
N LEU A 163 -0.62 -10.60 -34.81
CA LEU A 163 -0.44 -9.34 -35.52
C LEU A 163 -0.93 -8.14 -34.70
N ALA A 164 -2.10 -8.28 -34.07
CA ALA A 164 -2.64 -7.27 -33.16
C ALA A 164 -1.70 -7.05 -31.96
N LEU A 165 -1.16 -8.12 -31.36
CA LEU A 165 -0.15 -8.02 -30.29
C LEU A 165 1.12 -7.27 -30.73
N GLN A 166 1.65 -7.55 -31.93
CA GLN A 166 2.83 -6.85 -32.45
C GLN A 166 2.57 -5.35 -32.66
N LYS A 167 1.33 -4.99 -32.99
CA LYS A 167 0.88 -3.59 -33.13
C LYS A 167 0.46 -2.94 -31.81
N LYS A 168 0.57 -3.66 -30.68
CA LYS A 168 0.04 -3.25 -29.36
C LYS A 168 -1.46 -2.95 -29.36
N ASP A 169 -2.21 -3.49 -30.32
CA ASP A 169 -3.67 -3.42 -30.35
C ASP A 169 -4.23 -4.54 -29.45
N TYR A 170 -4.17 -4.29 -28.14
CA TYR A 170 -4.62 -5.26 -27.14
C TYR A 170 -6.12 -5.53 -27.22
N LEU A 171 -6.93 -4.57 -27.70
CA LEU A 171 -8.37 -4.76 -27.83
C LEU A 171 -8.67 -5.79 -28.92
N LEU A 172 -8.10 -5.62 -30.12
CA LEU A 172 -8.25 -6.57 -31.21
C LEU A 172 -7.63 -7.93 -30.85
N ALA A 173 -6.48 -7.94 -30.18
CA ALA A 173 -5.85 -9.18 -29.74
C ALA A 173 -6.77 -9.95 -28.77
N THR A 174 -7.34 -9.27 -27.77
CA THR A 174 -8.27 -9.89 -26.81
C THR A 174 -9.47 -10.51 -27.51
N THR A 175 -10.16 -9.76 -28.38
CA THR A 175 -11.35 -10.28 -29.07
C THR A 175 -11.01 -11.45 -29.98
N THR A 176 -9.89 -11.38 -30.68
CA THR A 176 -9.43 -12.44 -31.58
C THR A 176 -9.06 -13.71 -30.83
N PHE A 177 -8.29 -13.62 -29.74
CA PHE A 177 -7.93 -14.81 -28.94
C PHE A 177 -9.12 -15.40 -28.17
N GLN A 178 -10.09 -14.58 -27.76
CA GLN A 178 -11.35 -15.09 -27.23
C GLN A 178 -12.09 -15.92 -28.28
N HIS A 179 -12.09 -15.49 -29.54
CA HIS A 179 -12.66 -16.28 -30.63
C HIS A 179 -11.91 -17.60 -30.83
N VAL A 180 -10.57 -17.59 -30.85
CA VAL A 180 -9.77 -18.82 -30.93
C VAL A 180 -10.08 -19.78 -29.78
N PHE A 181 -10.18 -19.26 -28.55
CA PHE A 181 -10.54 -20.06 -27.37
C PHE A 181 -11.92 -20.72 -27.51
N ALA A 182 -12.91 -19.99 -28.02
CA ALA A 182 -14.28 -20.46 -28.23
C ALA A 182 -14.39 -21.58 -29.29
N LEU A 183 -13.39 -21.74 -30.16
CA LEU A 183 -13.36 -22.85 -31.12
C LEU A 183 -13.02 -24.20 -30.46
N HIS A 184 -12.56 -24.21 -29.21
CA HIS A 184 -12.22 -25.42 -28.43
C HIS A 184 -11.25 -26.37 -29.13
N ARG A 185 -10.35 -25.85 -29.96
CA ARG A 185 -9.32 -26.62 -30.68
C ARG A 185 -8.02 -26.60 -29.91
N GLU A 186 -7.71 -27.67 -29.20
CA GLU A 186 -6.38 -27.81 -28.60
C GLU A 186 -5.32 -28.14 -29.68
N PRO A 187 -4.07 -27.63 -29.56
CA PRO A 187 -3.53 -26.83 -28.45
C PRO A 187 -3.79 -25.31 -28.56
N LEU A 188 -4.50 -24.84 -29.60
CA LEU A 188 -4.69 -23.42 -29.90
C LEU A 188 -5.49 -22.70 -28.80
N ALA A 189 -6.47 -23.36 -28.19
CA ALA A 189 -7.26 -22.79 -27.10
C ALA A 189 -6.40 -22.52 -25.85
N SER A 190 -5.50 -23.44 -25.51
CA SER A 190 -4.52 -23.23 -24.41
C SER A 190 -3.53 -22.11 -24.73
N GLU A 191 -3.01 -22.05 -25.97
CA GLU A 191 -2.16 -20.95 -26.44
C GLU A 191 -2.88 -19.59 -26.35
N ALA A 192 -4.11 -19.50 -26.85
CA ALA A 192 -4.92 -18.30 -26.79
C ALA A 192 -5.18 -17.86 -25.34
N THR A 193 -5.46 -18.81 -24.44
CA THR A 193 -5.69 -18.51 -23.02
C THR A 193 -4.44 -17.97 -22.34
N TYR A 194 -3.26 -18.49 -22.68
CA TYR A 194 -1.98 -17.95 -22.22
C TYR A 194 -1.77 -16.50 -22.66
N LEU A 195 -2.00 -16.21 -23.94
CA LEU A 195 -1.83 -14.86 -24.48
C LEU A 195 -2.87 -13.88 -23.91
N LEU A 196 -4.10 -14.33 -23.67
CA LEU A 196 -5.12 -13.55 -22.97
C LEU A 196 -4.70 -13.23 -21.53
N CYS A 197 -4.14 -14.20 -20.81
CA CYS A 197 -3.62 -13.99 -19.46
C CYS A 197 -2.49 -12.95 -19.44
N MET A 198 -1.58 -12.99 -20.41
CA MET A 198 -0.55 -11.96 -20.59
C MET A 198 -1.16 -10.57 -20.85
N ILE A 199 -2.18 -10.47 -21.71
CA ILE A 199 -2.86 -9.20 -21.99
C ILE A 199 -3.54 -8.66 -20.72
N ASP A 200 -4.18 -9.53 -19.93
CA ASP A 200 -4.82 -9.16 -18.67
C ASP A 200 -3.78 -8.59 -17.68
N ILE A 201 -2.58 -9.19 -17.58
CA ILE A 201 -1.47 -8.66 -16.77
C ILE A 201 -1.03 -7.28 -17.29
N ILE A 202 -0.83 -7.12 -18.60
CA ILE A 202 -0.43 -5.85 -19.23
C ILE A 202 -1.43 -4.73 -18.91
N ARG A 203 -2.73 -5.05 -18.88
CA ARG A 203 -3.82 -4.10 -18.59
C ARG A 203 -4.03 -3.85 -17.11
N GLY A 204 -3.42 -4.64 -16.22
CA GLY A 204 -3.65 -4.61 -14.78
C GLY A 204 -4.93 -5.32 -14.34
N ASP A 205 -5.58 -6.09 -15.23
CA ASP A 205 -6.80 -6.86 -14.98
C ASP A 205 -6.47 -8.19 -14.25
N LEU A 206 -5.80 -8.09 -13.10
CA LEU A 206 -5.17 -9.24 -12.40
C LEU A 206 -6.14 -10.35 -11.99
N GLU A 207 -7.41 -10.03 -11.71
CA GLU A 207 -8.43 -11.03 -11.40
C GLU A 207 -8.71 -11.94 -12.60
N GLN A 208 -8.90 -11.37 -13.79
CA GLN A 208 -9.08 -12.14 -15.02
C GLN A 208 -7.82 -12.96 -15.33
N ALA A 209 -6.65 -12.36 -15.13
CA ALA A 209 -5.38 -13.05 -15.33
C ALA A 209 -5.24 -14.27 -14.40
N ARG A 210 -5.64 -14.17 -13.14
CA ARG A 210 -5.64 -15.28 -12.17
C ARG A 210 -6.59 -16.40 -12.57
N ASP A 211 -7.78 -16.07 -13.06
CA ASP A 211 -8.75 -17.07 -13.52
C ASP A 211 -8.23 -17.82 -14.75
N ARG A 212 -7.66 -17.10 -15.73
CA ARG A 212 -7.03 -17.73 -16.90
C ARG A 212 -5.81 -18.58 -16.53
N HIS A 213 -4.98 -18.12 -15.60
CA HIS A 213 -3.87 -18.91 -15.08
C HIS A 213 -4.36 -20.21 -14.42
N ARG A 214 -5.43 -20.16 -13.62
CA ARG A 214 -6.04 -21.35 -13.01
C ARG A 214 -6.53 -22.34 -14.07
N TYR A 215 -7.15 -21.84 -15.15
CA TYR A 215 -7.53 -22.67 -16.28
C TYR A 215 -6.29 -23.36 -16.90
N LEU A 216 -5.23 -22.59 -17.17
CA LEU A 216 -4.01 -23.11 -17.78
C LEU A 216 -3.36 -24.20 -16.92
N VAL A 217 -3.20 -24.00 -15.61
CA VAL A 217 -2.64 -25.00 -14.68
C VAL A 217 -3.39 -26.35 -14.70
N ASN A 218 -4.67 -26.33 -15.07
CA ASN A 218 -5.50 -27.54 -15.18
C ASN A 218 -5.62 -28.07 -16.62
N SER A 219 -5.10 -27.36 -17.62
CA SER A 219 -5.14 -27.77 -19.03
C SER A 219 -4.09 -28.84 -19.34
N ALA A 220 -4.39 -29.72 -20.29
CA ALA A 220 -3.43 -30.74 -20.75
C ALA A 220 -2.31 -30.15 -21.64
N HIS A 221 -2.56 -29.03 -22.31
CA HIS A 221 -1.65 -28.40 -23.28
C HIS A 221 -1.01 -27.13 -22.72
N GLN A 222 -0.46 -27.23 -21.51
CA GLN A 222 0.16 -26.09 -20.85
C GLN A 222 1.36 -25.55 -21.63
N PRO A 223 1.54 -24.21 -21.66
CA PRO A 223 2.82 -23.61 -21.98
C PRO A 223 3.94 -24.23 -21.13
N GLY A 224 5.18 -24.16 -21.62
CA GLY A 224 6.34 -24.72 -20.90
C GLY A 224 6.40 -24.28 -19.44
N LYS A 225 6.88 -25.16 -18.55
CA LYS A 225 6.91 -24.95 -17.09
C LYS A 225 7.52 -23.59 -16.71
N ASP A 226 8.58 -23.18 -17.40
CA ASP A 226 9.26 -21.90 -17.18
C ASP A 226 8.33 -20.70 -17.46
N LYS A 227 7.54 -20.78 -18.53
CA LYS A 227 6.57 -19.75 -18.89
C LYS A 227 5.41 -19.68 -17.90
N MET A 228 4.96 -20.83 -17.39
CA MET A 228 3.95 -20.88 -16.33
C MET A 228 4.48 -20.29 -15.01
N ALA A 229 5.72 -20.59 -14.63
CA ALA A 229 6.36 -20.02 -13.44
C ALA A 229 6.55 -18.50 -13.54
N LEU A 230 6.98 -18.00 -14.72
CA LEU A 230 7.06 -16.57 -14.98
C LEU A 230 5.71 -15.90 -14.87
N LEU A 231 4.67 -16.49 -15.46
CA LEU A 231 3.31 -15.95 -15.39
C LEU A 231 2.82 -15.87 -13.93
N ALA A 232 3.05 -16.91 -13.13
CA ALA A 232 2.72 -16.90 -11.71
C ALA A 232 3.44 -15.79 -10.91
N ASN A 233 4.67 -15.44 -11.27
CA ASN A 233 5.39 -14.34 -10.60
C ASN A 233 4.75 -12.97 -10.83
N TYR A 234 4.15 -12.75 -12.00
CA TYR A 234 3.43 -11.50 -12.31
C TYR A 234 2.05 -11.40 -11.64
N LEU A 235 1.55 -12.48 -11.02
CA LEU A 235 0.24 -12.53 -10.37
C LEU A 235 0.29 -12.45 -8.84
N ARG A 236 1.50 -12.50 -8.25
CA ARG A 236 1.76 -12.36 -6.81
C ARG A 236 1.66 -10.91 -6.38
#